data_AF-A0A0K3BAG9-F1
#
_entry.id   AF-A0A0K3BAG9-F1
#
_cell.length_a   1.000
_cell.length_b   1.000
_cell.length_c   1.000
_cell.angle_alpha   90.00
_cell.angle_beta   90.00
_cell.angle_gamma   90.00
#
_symmetry.space_group_name_H-M   'P 1'
#
loop_
_entity.id
_entity.type
_entity.pdbx_description
1 polymer ?
#
loop_
_entity_poly.entity_id
_entity_poly.type
_entity_poly.pdbx_seq_one_letter_code
_entity_poly.pdbx_strand_id
1 'polypeptide(L)'
;MRRKPGPVERLLWREKYFGVPRWIVGGVLVGVIGCVVLLRDQAMTSDQVRAVVEGFRHGSVYVEPGAPPLVNGDRVRQVIGDRPIVVAVLSDKPLPSSGERLVSPRQELCRDIANLVPTNLVIVYGTEPRNGYYGPSFCVGPKFNNEDNPVDASNFDFVMIAKAESAWKYRTTMTDLTGQVEEYVLAYDAQAAKDYPDSVPRRGAVPDKLATGEIVLSLGGIVAACLAVFFLLHLAAQALGRRTPRNRRQLEMGARLSKIGEWVMSADPQQANQSDVARQYVLALQEHESGANVERQVGELERLIR
;
A
#
# COMPACT_ATOMS: atom_id res chain seq x y z
N MET A 1 22.25 -14.53 43.45
CA MET A 1 20.77 -14.58 43.38
C MET A 1 20.32 -14.26 41.96
N ARG A 2 19.84 -15.23 41.18
CA ARG A 2 19.35 -15.01 39.81
C ARG A 2 17.90 -14.55 39.87
N ARG A 3 17.61 -13.32 39.39
CA ARG A 3 16.25 -12.80 39.24
C ARG A 3 15.46 -13.73 38.30
N LYS A 4 14.29 -14.19 38.75
CA LYS A 4 13.36 -14.94 37.90
C LYS A 4 12.78 -13.98 36.87
N PRO A 5 12.84 -14.30 35.56
CA PRO A 5 12.24 -13.46 34.52
C PRO A 5 10.71 -13.41 34.66
N GLY A 6 10.14 -12.26 34.31
CA GLY A 6 8.72 -11.94 34.45
C GLY A 6 7.82 -12.82 33.57
N PRO A 7 6.49 -12.84 33.82
CA PRO A 7 5.55 -13.65 33.05
C PRO A 7 5.54 -13.31 31.55
N VAL A 8 5.83 -12.07 31.19
CA VAL A 8 5.92 -11.59 29.79
C VAL A 8 7.13 -12.19 29.06
N GLU A 9 8.28 -12.29 29.74
CA GLU A 9 9.50 -12.89 29.17
C GLU A 9 9.34 -14.41 28.99
N ARG A 10 8.53 -15.07 29.82
CA ARG A 10 8.19 -16.49 29.67
C ARG A 10 7.29 -16.76 28.46
N LEU A 11 6.44 -15.81 28.07
CA LEU A 11 5.55 -15.98 26.92
C LEU A 11 6.30 -15.85 25.58
N LEU A 12 7.30 -14.96 25.53
CA LEU A 12 8.11 -14.74 24.31
C LEU A 12 9.12 -15.88 24.01
N TRP A 13 9.45 -16.71 25.01
CA TRP A 13 10.51 -17.71 24.89
C TRP A 13 10.07 -19.11 24.51
N ARG A 14 8.77 -19.43 24.58
CA ARG A 14 8.39 -20.85 24.72
C ARG A 14 8.05 -21.62 23.46
N GLU A 15 7.84 -21.03 22.30
CA GLU A 15 7.60 -21.84 21.09
C GLU A 15 8.07 -21.13 19.83
N LYS A 16 9.20 -21.59 19.31
CA LYS A 16 9.71 -21.25 17.97
C LYS A 16 9.12 -22.26 16.98
N TYR A 17 8.42 -21.80 15.95
CA TYR A 17 8.21 -22.61 14.76
C TYR A 17 9.46 -22.44 13.89
N PHE A 18 10.13 -23.55 13.53
CA PHE A 18 11.31 -23.55 12.66
C PHE A 18 12.42 -22.56 13.08
N GLY A 19 12.66 -22.39 14.39
CA GLY A 19 13.71 -21.50 14.90
C GLY A 19 13.39 -20.00 14.88
N VAL A 20 12.24 -19.59 14.36
CA VAL A 20 11.80 -18.19 14.28
C VAL A 20 10.75 -17.89 15.37
N PRO A 21 10.82 -16.73 16.05
CA PRO A 21 9.80 -16.30 17.00
C PRO A 21 8.39 -16.22 16.37
N ARG A 22 7.38 -16.80 17.03
CA ARG A 22 5.99 -16.83 16.54
C ARG A 22 5.37 -15.49 16.21
N TRP A 23 5.77 -14.42 16.90
CA TRP A 23 5.27 -13.07 16.61
C TRP A 23 5.71 -12.58 15.22
N ILE A 24 6.88 -13.01 14.73
CA ILE A 24 7.33 -12.71 13.37
C ILE A 24 6.47 -13.47 12.37
N VAL A 25 6.22 -14.76 12.61
CA VAL A 25 5.36 -15.58 11.74
C VAL A 25 3.94 -15.02 11.71
N GLY A 26 3.38 -14.64 12.86
CA GLY A 26 2.07 -14.00 12.95
C GLY A 26 2.02 -12.65 12.22
N GLY A 27 3.05 -11.81 12.37
CA GLY A 27 3.16 -10.54 11.64
C GLY A 27 3.24 -10.73 10.13
N VAL A 28 4.01 -11.71 9.66
CA VAL A 28 4.08 -12.07 8.23
C VAL A 28 2.73 -12.56 7.73
N LEU A 29 2.04 -13.43 8.47
CA LEU A 29 0.74 -13.96 8.09
C LEU A 29 -0.32 -12.86 7.99
N VAL A 30 -0.36 -11.95 8.96
CA VAL A 30 -1.25 -10.77 8.93
C VAL A 30 -0.88 -9.84 7.77
N GLY A 31 0.41 -9.61 7.52
CA GLY A 31 0.87 -8.83 6.38
C GLY A 31 0.49 -9.44 5.03
N VAL A 32 0.64 -10.76 4.88
CA VAL A 32 0.23 -11.50 3.68
C VAL A 32 -1.29 -11.44 3.51
N ILE A 33 -2.07 -11.65 4.57
CA ILE A 33 -3.54 -11.54 4.51
C ILE A 33 -3.95 -10.12 4.12
N GLY A 34 -3.37 -9.09 4.75
CA GLY A 34 -3.64 -7.69 4.41
C GLY A 34 -3.29 -7.34 2.97
N CYS A 35 -2.13 -7.82 2.49
CA CYS A 35 -1.70 -7.64 1.10
C CYS A 35 -2.65 -8.34 0.12
N VAL A 36 -3.08 -9.58 0.41
CA VAL A 36 -4.03 -10.32 -0.41
C VAL A 36 -5.40 -9.63 -0.45
N VAL A 37 -5.90 -9.13 0.68
CA VAL A 37 -7.20 -8.43 0.73
C VAL A 37 -7.15 -7.13 -0.08
N LEU A 38 -6.11 -6.32 0.10
CA LEU A 38 -5.95 -5.06 -0.63
C LEU A 38 -5.71 -5.28 -2.13
N LEU A 39 -4.87 -6.25 -2.50
CA LEU A 39 -4.67 -6.62 -3.91
C LEU A 39 -5.94 -7.18 -4.53
N ARG A 40 -6.80 -7.86 -3.77
CA ARG A 40 -8.08 -8.37 -4.27
C ARG A 40 -9.06 -7.25 -4.58
N ASP A 41 -9.17 -6.23 -3.72
CA ASP A 41 -9.99 -5.05 -4.01
C ASP A 41 -9.46 -4.25 -5.22
N GLN A 42 -8.14 -4.12 -5.35
CA GLN A 42 -7.52 -3.44 -6.49
C GLN A 42 -7.63 -4.25 -7.80
N ALA A 43 -7.48 -5.57 -7.73
CA ALA A 43 -7.61 -6.47 -8.88
C ALA A 43 -9.06 -6.62 -9.37
N MET A 44 -10.05 -6.34 -8.51
CA MET A 44 -11.46 -6.30 -8.92
C MET A 44 -11.82 -5.02 -9.71
N THR A 45 -11.00 -3.96 -9.64
CA THR A 45 -11.26 -2.72 -10.37
C THR A 45 -10.47 -2.71 -11.68
N SER A 46 -11.16 -2.94 -12.81
CA SER A 46 -10.55 -2.94 -14.16
C SER A 46 -9.76 -1.65 -14.43
N ASP A 47 -8.59 -1.77 -15.10
CA ASP A 47 -7.76 -0.63 -15.50
C ASP A 47 -8.56 0.43 -16.29
N GLN A 48 -9.56 -0.02 -17.05
CA GLN A 48 -10.47 0.85 -17.80
C GLN A 48 -11.33 1.72 -16.87
N VAL A 49 -11.87 1.15 -15.79
CA VAL A 49 -12.63 1.89 -14.76
C VAL A 49 -11.74 2.94 -14.12
N ARG A 50 -10.50 2.57 -13.76
CA ARG A 50 -9.54 3.49 -13.13
C ARG A 50 -9.22 4.66 -14.05
N ALA A 51 -8.94 4.41 -15.34
CA ALA A 51 -8.67 5.45 -16.31
C ALA A 51 -9.85 6.41 -16.50
N VAL A 52 -11.08 5.89 -16.57
CA VAL A 52 -12.30 6.70 -16.67
C VAL A 52 -12.49 7.58 -15.44
N VAL A 53 -12.39 7.00 -14.24
CA VAL A 53 -12.58 7.72 -12.97
C VAL A 53 -11.49 8.77 -12.77
N GLU A 54 -10.24 8.48 -13.15
CA GLU A 54 -9.17 9.48 -13.15
C GLU A 54 -9.49 10.63 -14.12
N GLY A 55 -10.02 10.32 -15.30
CA GLY A 55 -10.51 11.32 -16.24
C GLY A 55 -11.56 12.26 -15.63
N PHE A 56 -12.43 11.74 -14.77
CA PHE A 56 -13.46 12.53 -14.10
C PHE A 56 -12.95 13.48 -13.02
N ARG A 57 -11.70 13.32 -12.56
CA ARG A 57 -11.07 14.30 -11.67
C ARG A 57 -10.83 15.63 -12.35
N HIS A 58 -10.63 15.61 -13.67
CA HIS A 58 -10.29 16.80 -14.45
C HIS A 58 -11.48 17.39 -15.21
N GLY A 59 -12.61 16.70 -15.28
CA GLY A 59 -13.80 17.19 -15.99
C GLY A 59 -15.00 16.26 -15.90
N SER A 60 -16.14 16.68 -16.46
CA SER A 60 -17.36 15.88 -16.48
C SER A 60 -17.36 14.80 -17.57
N VAL A 61 -16.41 14.86 -18.51
CA VAL A 61 -16.40 13.98 -19.68
C VAL A 61 -15.02 13.41 -19.92
N TYR A 62 -14.94 12.09 -19.88
CA TYR A 62 -13.80 11.30 -20.30
C TYR A 62 -14.05 10.76 -21.71
N VAL A 63 -13.07 10.94 -22.60
CA VAL A 63 -13.10 10.41 -23.97
C VAL A 63 -11.87 9.52 -24.15
N GLU A 64 -12.10 8.23 -24.36
CA GLU A 64 -11.02 7.27 -24.60
C GLU A 64 -10.33 7.56 -25.94
N PRO A 65 -8.99 7.45 -26.03
CA PRO A 65 -8.29 7.54 -27.30
C PRO A 65 -8.83 6.54 -28.33
N GLY A 66 -9.23 7.04 -29.51
CA GLY A 66 -9.84 6.21 -30.54
C GLY A 66 -11.36 6.00 -30.37
N ALA A 67 -12.01 6.72 -29.46
CA ALA A 67 -13.46 6.81 -29.42
C ALA A 67 -14.04 7.26 -30.76
N PRO A 68 -15.12 6.62 -31.24
CA PRO A 68 -15.76 7.04 -32.47
C PRO A 68 -16.39 8.44 -32.27
N PRO A 69 -16.42 9.30 -33.31
CA PRO A 69 -16.90 10.68 -33.22
C PRO A 69 -18.45 10.78 -33.15
N LEU A 70 -19.09 9.83 -32.47
CA LEU A 70 -20.54 9.75 -32.30
C LEU A 70 -21.04 10.65 -31.17
N VAL A 71 -20.19 10.98 -30.20
CA VAL A 71 -20.50 11.89 -29.09
C VAL A 71 -19.48 13.03 -29.11
N ASN A 72 -19.93 14.26 -29.27
CA ASN A 72 -19.05 15.42 -29.21
C ASN A 72 -18.71 15.74 -27.74
N GLY A 73 -17.55 15.26 -27.28
CA GLY A 73 -17.11 15.42 -25.90
C GLY A 73 -17.05 16.87 -25.42
N ASP A 74 -16.59 17.81 -26.26
CA ASP A 74 -16.47 19.22 -25.87
C ASP A 74 -17.84 19.87 -25.70
N ARG A 75 -18.77 19.59 -26.61
CA ARG A 75 -20.16 20.04 -26.49
C ARG A 75 -20.81 19.47 -25.23
N VAL A 76 -20.61 18.17 -24.97
CA VAL A 76 -21.15 17.52 -23.76
C VAL A 76 -20.58 18.14 -22.48
N ARG A 77 -19.28 18.46 -22.43
CA ARG A 77 -18.68 19.17 -21.27
C ARG A 77 -19.37 20.49 -21.00
N GLN A 78 -19.62 21.28 -22.05
CA GLN A 78 -20.29 22.57 -21.95
C GLN A 78 -21.73 22.43 -21.45
N VAL A 79 -22.47 21.47 -21.99
CA VAL A 79 -23.89 21.25 -21.63
C VAL A 79 -24.02 20.76 -20.20
N ILE A 80 -23.17 19.84 -19.75
CA ILE A 80 -23.17 19.34 -18.37
C ILE A 80 -22.76 20.42 -17.38
N GLY A 81 -21.65 21.13 -17.64
CA GLY A 81 -21.10 22.10 -16.70
C GLY A 81 -20.78 21.48 -15.33
N ASP A 82 -21.35 22.06 -14.27
CA ASP A 82 -21.11 21.67 -12.87
C ASP A 82 -22.15 20.69 -12.31
N ARG A 83 -23.09 20.21 -13.14
CA ARG A 83 -24.11 19.24 -12.74
C ARG A 83 -23.45 17.92 -12.31
N PRO A 84 -24.08 17.14 -11.42
CA PRO A 84 -23.57 15.86 -10.95
C PRO A 84 -23.80 14.76 -11.99
N ILE A 85 -23.37 15.01 -13.22
CA ILE A 85 -23.47 14.10 -14.35
C ILE A 85 -22.05 13.93 -14.89
N VAL A 86 -21.64 12.68 -15.08
CA VAL A 86 -20.35 12.34 -15.71
C VAL A 86 -20.56 11.40 -16.87
N VAL A 87 -19.78 11.58 -17.94
CA VAL A 87 -19.93 10.84 -19.20
C VAL A 87 -18.61 10.24 -19.63
N ALA A 88 -18.58 8.91 -19.76
CA ALA A 88 -17.48 8.19 -20.37
C ALA A 88 -17.83 7.84 -21.82
N VAL A 89 -17.00 8.27 -22.77
CA VAL A 89 -17.09 7.90 -24.18
C VAL A 89 -15.94 6.96 -24.49
N LEU A 90 -16.23 5.67 -24.62
CA LEU A 90 -15.23 4.63 -24.84
C LEU A 90 -15.02 4.38 -26.34
N SER A 91 -13.91 3.71 -26.65
CA SER A 91 -13.59 3.20 -27.98
C SER A 91 -14.65 2.25 -28.53
N ASP A 92 -14.61 2.02 -29.84
CA ASP A 92 -15.49 1.09 -30.53
C ASP A 92 -15.14 -0.38 -30.25
N LYS A 93 -14.06 -0.62 -29.50
CA LYS A 93 -13.64 -1.96 -29.07
C LYS A 93 -14.73 -2.61 -28.21
N PRO A 94 -15.08 -3.88 -28.47
CA PRO A 94 -16.01 -4.62 -27.62
C PRO A 94 -15.56 -4.62 -26.17
N LEU A 95 -16.48 -4.30 -25.26
CA LEU A 95 -16.22 -4.38 -23.83
C LEU A 95 -15.95 -5.83 -23.40
N PRO A 96 -15.09 -6.05 -22.38
CA PRO A 96 -14.87 -7.38 -21.84
C PRO A 96 -16.19 -7.96 -21.31
N SER A 97 -16.37 -9.26 -21.46
CA SER A 97 -17.57 -9.94 -20.95
C SER A 97 -17.68 -9.75 -19.44
N SER A 98 -18.91 -9.51 -18.98
CA SER A 98 -19.28 -9.37 -17.57
C SER A 98 -19.12 -10.66 -16.76
N GLY A 99 -18.92 -11.80 -17.43
CA GLY A 99 -18.91 -13.12 -16.79
C GLY A 99 -20.31 -13.59 -16.36
N GLU A 100 -21.26 -12.67 -16.16
CA GLU A 100 -22.66 -12.94 -15.85
C GLU A 100 -23.53 -12.99 -17.12
N ARG A 101 -24.37 -14.02 -17.26
CA ARG A 101 -25.16 -14.22 -18.49
C ARG A 101 -26.24 -13.16 -18.72
N LEU A 102 -26.70 -12.47 -17.68
CA LEU A 102 -27.86 -11.56 -17.73
C LEU A 102 -27.51 -10.09 -17.57
N VAL A 103 -26.25 -9.75 -17.24
CA VAL A 103 -25.81 -8.37 -17.07
C VAL A 103 -25.06 -7.95 -18.33
N SER A 104 -25.48 -6.84 -18.94
CA SER A 104 -24.70 -6.28 -20.06
C SER A 104 -23.37 -5.74 -19.53
N PRO A 105 -22.23 -6.10 -20.15
CA PRO A 105 -20.90 -5.55 -19.87
C PRO A 105 -20.87 -4.04 -19.70
N ARG A 106 -21.61 -3.31 -20.56
CA ARG A 106 -21.70 -1.85 -20.46
C ARG A 106 -22.42 -1.38 -19.20
N GLN A 107 -23.48 -2.08 -18.79
CA GLN A 107 -24.19 -1.77 -17.55
C GLN A 107 -23.36 -2.08 -16.32
N GLU A 108 -22.61 -3.18 -16.34
CA GLU A 108 -21.67 -3.51 -15.24
C GLU A 108 -20.59 -2.45 -15.11
N LEU A 109 -19.92 -2.10 -16.22
CA LEU A 109 -18.90 -1.06 -16.24
C LEU A 109 -19.46 0.29 -15.71
N CYS A 110 -20.68 0.62 -16.12
CA CYS A 110 -21.38 1.81 -15.64
C CYS A 110 -21.66 1.76 -14.12
N ARG A 111 -22.01 0.58 -13.56
CA ARG A 111 -22.17 0.40 -12.11
C ARG A 111 -20.84 0.51 -11.37
N ASP A 112 -19.78 -0.09 -11.90
CA ASP A 112 -18.45 -0.03 -11.29
C ASP A 112 -17.94 1.41 -11.21
N ILE A 113 -18.12 2.18 -12.28
CA ILE A 113 -17.83 3.61 -12.30
C ILE A 113 -18.71 4.34 -11.27
N ALA A 114 -20.03 4.11 -11.27
CA ALA A 114 -20.96 4.77 -10.35
C ALA A 114 -20.63 4.51 -8.87
N ASN A 115 -20.14 3.31 -8.53
CA ASN A 115 -19.68 2.98 -7.19
C ASN A 115 -18.45 3.81 -6.75
N LEU A 116 -17.61 4.20 -7.71
CA LEU A 116 -16.42 5.01 -7.47
C LEU A 116 -16.68 6.52 -7.54
N VAL A 117 -17.73 6.96 -8.23
CA VAL A 117 -18.21 8.35 -8.23
C VAL A 117 -19.60 8.46 -7.58
N PRO A 118 -19.72 8.15 -6.28
CA PRO A 118 -20.98 7.74 -5.68
C PRO A 118 -22.04 8.83 -5.60
N THR A 119 -21.67 10.10 -5.78
CA THR A 119 -22.58 11.26 -5.74
C THR A 119 -22.98 11.76 -7.14
N ASN A 120 -22.72 11.00 -8.21
CA ASN A 120 -22.95 11.44 -9.59
C ASN A 120 -23.84 10.47 -10.36
N LEU A 121 -24.57 10.99 -11.34
CA LEU A 121 -25.20 10.26 -12.43
C LEU A 121 -24.13 9.93 -13.46
N VAL A 122 -24.10 8.69 -13.93
CA VAL A 122 -23.06 8.17 -14.84
C VAL A 122 -23.68 7.75 -16.15
N ILE A 123 -23.12 8.22 -17.26
CA ILE A 123 -23.45 7.77 -18.61
C ILE A 123 -22.19 7.14 -19.21
N VAL A 124 -22.29 5.90 -19.70
CA VAL A 124 -21.19 5.21 -20.38
C VAL A 124 -21.61 4.88 -21.80
N TYR A 125 -20.88 5.40 -22.78
CA TYR A 125 -20.97 4.99 -24.18
C TYR A 125 -19.90 3.96 -24.50
N GLY A 126 -20.30 2.83 -25.06
CA GLY A 126 -19.38 1.76 -25.46
C GLY A 126 -20.05 0.66 -26.28
N THR A 127 -19.20 -0.17 -26.90
CA THR A 127 -19.62 -1.29 -27.75
C THR A 127 -19.93 -2.54 -26.94
N GLU A 128 -21.15 -3.04 -27.06
CA GLU A 128 -21.58 -4.31 -26.47
C GLU A 128 -21.00 -5.51 -27.24
N PRO A 129 -20.31 -6.47 -26.60
CA PRO A 129 -19.65 -7.58 -27.30
C PRO A 129 -20.61 -8.54 -28.02
N ARG A 130 -21.86 -8.69 -27.56
CA ARG A 130 -22.78 -9.67 -28.16
C ARG A 130 -23.30 -9.28 -29.53
N ASN A 131 -23.52 -7.99 -29.78
CA ASN A 131 -24.16 -7.49 -31.00
C ASN A 131 -23.38 -6.36 -31.68
N GLY A 132 -22.25 -5.93 -31.12
CA GLY A 132 -21.45 -4.81 -31.63
C GLY A 132 -22.17 -3.46 -31.52
N TYR A 133 -23.25 -3.37 -30.75
CA TYR A 133 -24.03 -2.14 -30.64
C TYR A 133 -23.30 -1.12 -29.76
N TYR A 134 -22.89 -0.01 -30.38
CA TYR A 134 -22.41 1.17 -29.67
C TYR A 134 -23.60 1.98 -29.14
N GLY A 135 -23.65 2.18 -27.83
CA GLY A 135 -24.74 2.93 -27.22
C GLY A 135 -24.48 3.27 -25.76
N PRO A 136 -25.45 3.92 -25.10
CA PRO A 136 -25.32 4.35 -23.71
C PRO A 136 -25.79 3.27 -22.72
N SER A 137 -25.24 3.34 -21.51
CA SER A 137 -25.80 2.81 -20.27
C SER A 137 -25.82 3.92 -19.23
N PHE A 138 -26.84 3.92 -18.39
CA PHE A 138 -27.08 4.96 -17.39
C PHE A 138 -27.10 4.33 -15.99
N CYS A 139 -26.43 4.97 -15.04
CA CYS A 139 -26.35 4.51 -13.66
C CYS A 139 -26.44 5.70 -12.70
N VAL A 140 -26.98 5.45 -11.52
CA VAL A 140 -27.02 6.41 -10.41
C VAL A 140 -26.00 5.96 -9.37
N GLY A 141 -25.14 6.88 -8.92
CA GLY A 141 -24.22 6.61 -7.83
C GLY A 141 -24.96 6.29 -6.53
N PRO A 142 -24.49 5.35 -5.71
CA PRO A 142 -25.20 4.88 -4.51
C PRO A 142 -25.37 5.93 -3.41
N LYS A 143 -24.68 7.07 -3.49
CA LYS A 143 -24.77 8.20 -2.55
C LYS A 143 -25.23 9.47 -3.25
N PHE A 144 -25.87 9.35 -4.41
CA PHE A 144 -26.45 10.48 -5.13
C PHE A 144 -27.47 11.20 -4.25
N ASN A 145 -28.38 10.43 -3.66
CA ASN A 145 -29.21 10.85 -2.55
C ASN A 145 -28.42 10.72 -1.24
N ASN A 146 -28.30 11.81 -0.48
CA ASN A 146 -27.57 11.85 0.79
C ASN A 146 -28.19 12.90 1.72
N GLU A 147 -27.69 12.98 2.96
CA GLU A 147 -28.19 13.95 3.96
C GLU A 147 -28.11 15.41 3.48
N ASP A 148 -27.11 15.74 2.65
CA ASP A 148 -26.92 17.07 2.09
C ASP A 148 -27.81 17.34 0.86
N ASN A 149 -28.36 16.30 0.24
CA ASN A 149 -29.23 16.36 -0.95
C ASN A 149 -30.37 15.34 -0.82
N PRO A 150 -31.31 15.54 0.12
CA PRO A 150 -32.33 14.55 0.44
C PRO A 150 -33.44 14.57 -0.62
N VAL A 151 -33.46 13.56 -1.48
CA VAL A 151 -34.57 13.30 -2.40
C VAL A 151 -35.20 11.94 -2.14
N ASP A 152 -36.43 11.76 -2.58
CA ASP A 152 -36.95 10.40 -2.75
C ASP A 152 -36.21 9.75 -3.92
N ALA A 153 -35.17 8.97 -3.61
CA ALA A 153 -34.38 8.25 -4.61
C ALA A 153 -35.26 7.39 -5.52
N SER A 154 -36.34 6.80 -5.00
CA SER A 154 -37.22 5.97 -5.82
C SER A 154 -37.97 6.79 -6.87
N ASN A 155 -38.32 8.04 -6.57
CA ASN A 155 -39.00 8.94 -7.49
C ASN A 155 -38.00 9.61 -8.45
N PHE A 156 -36.87 10.10 -7.93
CA PHE A 156 -35.84 10.77 -8.73
C PHE A 156 -35.17 9.80 -9.71
N ASP A 157 -34.67 8.67 -9.21
CA ASP A 157 -33.90 7.72 -10.02
C ASP A 157 -34.78 7.08 -11.09
N PHE A 158 -36.02 6.73 -10.76
CA PHE A 158 -36.96 6.17 -11.72
C PHE A 158 -37.28 7.13 -12.86
N VAL A 159 -37.54 8.41 -12.53
CA VAL A 159 -37.78 9.45 -13.56
C VAL A 159 -36.55 9.62 -14.43
N MET A 160 -35.35 9.68 -13.85
CA MET A 160 -34.12 9.83 -14.62
C MET A 160 -33.84 8.60 -15.50
N ILE A 161 -34.05 7.38 -15.01
CA ILE A 161 -33.92 6.15 -15.81
C ILE A 161 -34.94 6.15 -16.97
N ALA A 162 -36.20 6.49 -16.71
CA ALA A 162 -37.23 6.57 -17.75
C ALA A 162 -36.90 7.64 -18.82
N LYS A 163 -36.29 8.76 -18.40
CA LYS A 163 -35.81 9.81 -19.31
C LYS A 163 -34.60 9.35 -20.12
N ALA A 164 -33.65 8.64 -19.52
CA ALA A 164 -32.57 7.98 -20.23
C ALA A 164 -33.08 7.00 -21.31
N GLU A 165 -34.07 6.17 -20.97
CA GLU A 165 -34.66 5.19 -21.91
C GLU A 165 -35.48 5.84 -23.04
N SER A 166 -35.86 7.11 -22.91
CA SER A 166 -36.56 7.86 -23.97
C SER A 166 -35.67 8.87 -24.69
N ALA A 167 -34.49 9.17 -24.15
CA ALA A 167 -33.54 10.14 -24.72
C ALA A 167 -33.10 9.77 -26.14
N TRP A 168 -33.10 8.49 -26.51
CA TRP A 168 -32.76 8.03 -27.86
C TRP A 168 -33.60 8.67 -28.96
N LYS A 169 -34.82 9.15 -28.65
CA LYS A 169 -35.71 9.83 -29.60
C LYS A 169 -35.19 11.19 -30.06
N TYR A 170 -34.27 11.77 -29.29
CA TYR A 170 -33.70 13.09 -29.52
C TYR A 170 -32.30 13.02 -30.15
N ARG A 171 -31.91 11.84 -30.65
CA ARG A 171 -30.74 11.71 -31.52
C ARG A 171 -30.98 12.52 -32.78
N THR A 172 -30.06 13.44 -33.11
CA THR A 172 -30.09 14.19 -34.37
C THR A 172 -29.99 13.24 -35.55
N THR A 173 -29.12 12.24 -35.45
CA THR A 173 -28.92 11.16 -36.42
C THR A 173 -28.44 9.88 -35.71
N MET A 174 -28.41 8.74 -36.40
CA MET A 174 -27.76 7.52 -35.87
C MET A 174 -26.25 7.68 -35.64
N THR A 175 -25.65 8.74 -36.19
CA THR A 175 -24.23 9.06 -36.09
C THR A 175 -23.91 10.21 -35.14
N ASP A 176 -24.93 10.85 -34.55
CA ASP A 176 -24.78 11.90 -33.56
C ASP A 176 -25.64 11.60 -32.33
N LEU A 177 -24.97 11.10 -31.30
CA LEU A 177 -25.55 10.72 -30.02
C LEU A 177 -25.50 11.86 -29.00
N THR A 178 -24.91 13.01 -29.36
CA THR A 178 -24.75 14.17 -28.46
C THR A 178 -26.08 14.66 -27.91
N GLY A 179 -27.11 14.76 -28.76
CA GLY A 179 -28.46 15.21 -28.37
C GLY A 179 -29.12 14.37 -27.28
N GLN A 180 -28.74 13.09 -27.14
CA GLN A 180 -29.24 12.27 -26.01
C GLN A 180 -28.73 12.77 -24.66
N VAL A 181 -27.48 13.21 -24.61
CA VAL A 181 -26.89 13.74 -23.37
C VAL A 181 -27.50 15.11 -23.08
N GLU A 182 -27.72 15.93 -24.10
CA GLU A 182 -28.36 17.24 -23.92
C GLU A 182 -29.78 17.10 -23.35
N GLU A 183 -30.59 16.20 -23.90
CA GLU A 183 -31.94 15.94 -23.38
C GLU A 183 -31.90 15.37 -21.95
N TYR A 184 -30.96 14.46 -21.66
CA TYR A 184 -30.82 13.91 -20.31
C TYR A 184 -30.46 14.99 -19.28
N VAL A 185 -29.60 15.94 -19.66
CA VAL A 185 -29.25 17.10 -18.83
C VAL A 185 -30.45 18.03 -18.64
N LEU A 186 -31.24 18.28 -19.69
CA LEU A 186 -32.47 19.07 -19.58
C LEU A 186 -33.52 18.39 -18.68
N ALA A 187 -33.65 17.06 -18.78
CA ALA A 187 -34.52 16.29 -17.91
C ALA A 187 -34.07 16.35 -16.45
N TYR A 188 -32.75 16.28 -16.21
CA TYR A 188 -32.17 16.50 -14.88
C TYR A 188 -32.53 17.88 -14.35
N ASP A 189 -32.30 18.95 -15.11
CA ASP A 189 -32.60 20.32 -14.67
C ASP A 189 -34.09 20.49 -14.35
N ALA A 190 -34.98 19.90 -15.16
CA ALA A 190 -36.42 19.96 -14.95
C ALA A 190 -36.89 19.19 -13.71
N GLN A 191 -36.23 18.07 -13.38
CA GLN A 191 -36.53 17.31 -12.17
C GLN A 191 -35.90 17.98 -10.94
N ALA A 192 -34.65 18.42 -11.06
CA ALA A 192 -33.93 19.08 -9.98
C ALA A 192 -34.60 20.41 -9.57
N ALA A 193 -35.17 21.16 -10.51
CA ALA A 193 -35.94 22.36 -10.19
C ALA A 193 -37.21 22.09 -9.35
N LYS A 194 -37.75 20.86 -9.39
CA LYS A 194 -38.90 20.46 -8.57
C LYS A 194 -38.45 19.95 -7.21
N ASP A 195 -37.43 19.11 -7.21
CA ASP A 195 -37.01 18.37 -6.01
C ASP A 195 -36.00 19.15 -5.15
N TYR A 196 -35.33 20.15 -5.74
CA TYR A 196 -34.35 21.01 -5.10
C TYR A 196 -34.62 22.51 -5.37
N PRO A 197 -35.70 23.08 -4.84
CA PRO A 197 -36.08 24.46 -5.10
C PRO A 197 -35.03 25.48 -4.59
N ASP A 198 -34.31 25.13 -3.53
CA ASP A 198 -33.38 26.06 -2.85
C ASP A 198 -31.91 25.86 -3.24
N SER A 199 -31.53 24.66 -3.69
CA SER A 199 -30.14 24.37 -4.09
C SER A 199 -30.01 23.15 -4.99
N VAL A 200 -29.69 23.36 -6.27
CA VAL A 200 -29.45 22.25 -7.21
C VAL A 200 -28.13 21.53 -6.86
N PRO A 201 -28.14 20.18 -6.73
CA PRO A 201 -26.92 19.42 -6.48
C PRO A 201 -25.85 19.70 -7.52
N ARG A 202 -24.60 19.72 -7.08
CA ARG A 202 -23.44 19.90 -7.96
C ARG A 202 -22.59 18.66 -7.96
N ARG A 203 -21.73 18.53 -8.98
CA ARG A 203 -20.78 17.43 -9.09
C ARG A 203 -19.96 17.27 -7.81
N GLY A 204 -20.11 16.13 -7.16
CA GLY A 204 -19.32 15.78 -5.99
C GLY A 204 -17.87 15.46 -6.37
N ALA A 205 -16.94 15.69 -5.44
CA ALA A 205 -15.54 15.35 -5.63
C ALA A 205 -15.38 13.84 -5.87
N VAL A 206 -14.54 13.47 -6.83
CA VAL A 206 -14.17 12.07 -7.07
C VAL A 206 -13.29 11.60 -5.89
N PRO A 207 -13.70 10.59 -5.11
CA PRO A 207 -12.96 10.16 -3.91
C PRO A 207 -11.55 9.64 -4.22
N ASP A 208 -10.56 10.03 -3.41
CA ASP A 208 -9.16 9.57 -3.50
C ASP A 208 -8.92 8.11 -3.08
N LYS A 209 -9.99 7.32 -2.92
CA LYS A 209 -9.90 5.96 -2.39
C LYS A 209 -9.08 5.02 -3.28
N LEU A 210 -9.06 5.25 -4.59
CA LEU A 210 -8.21 4.51 -5.54
C LEU A 210 -6.71 4.74 -5.24
N ALA A 211 -6.32 5.97 -4.89
CA ALA A 211 -4.94 6.30 -4.51
C ALA A 211 -4.60 5.81 -3.09
N THR A 212 -5.58 5.78 -2.18
CA THR A 212 -5.35 5.37 -0.78
C THR A 212 -4.89 3.92 -0.67
N GLY A 213 -5.44 3.03 -1.49
CA GLY A 213 -5.00 1.63 -1.56
C GLY A 213 -3.54 1.49 -2.02
N GLU A 214 -3.14 2.21 -3.08
CA GLU A 214 -1.77 2.21 -3.60
C GLU A 214 -0.77 2.83 -2.61
N ILE A 215 -1.19 3.87 -1.88
CA ILE A 215 -0.37 4.51 -0.82
C ILE A 215 -0.16 3.54 0.36
N VAL A 216 -1.21 2.88 0.84
CA VAL A 216 -1.10 1.91 1.94
C VAL A 216 -0.25 0.70 1.53
N LEU A 217 -0.41 0.22 0.30
CA LEU A 217 0.36 -0.92 -0.22
C LEU A 217 1.84 -0.56 -0.39
N SER A 218 2.16 0.64 -0.89
CA SER A 218 3.54 1.10 -1.03
C SER A 218 4.23 1.33 0.32
N LEU A 219 3.54 1.96 1.29
CA LEU A 219 4.03 2.10 2.66
C LEU A 219 4.26 0.74 3.33
N GLY A 220 3.31 -0.19 3.18
CA GLY A 220 3.46 -1.57 3.66
C GLY A 220 4.65 -2.29 3.03
N GLY A 221 4.84 -2.13 1.72
CA GLY A 221 5.98 -2.67 0.97
C GLY A 221 7.32 -2.12 1.45
N ILE A 222 7.40 -0.81 1.72
CA ILE A 222 8.61 -0.17 2.26
C ILE A 222 8.94 -0.73 3.64
N VAL A 223 7.96 -0.81 4.55
CA VAL A 223 8.18 -1.37 5.90
C VAL A 223 8.62 -2.83 5.82
N ALA A 224 7.99 -3.64 4.97
CA ALA A 224 8.37 -5.03 4.77
C ALA A 224 9.79 -5.17 4.20
N ALA A 225 10.16 -4.33 3.23
CA ALA A 225 11.52 -4.30 2.67
C ALA A 225 12.55 -3.91 3.73
N CYS A 226 12.28 -2.89 4.55
CA CYS A 226 13.16 -2.49 5.65
C CYS A 226 13.35 -3.63 6.67
N LEU A 227 12.27 -4.33 7.05
CA LEU A 227 12.36 -5.49 7.96
C LEU A 227 13.15 -6.65 7.34
N ALA A 228 12.95 -6.93 6.05
CA ALA A 228 13.69 -7.97 5.34
C ALA A 228 15.19 -7.65 5.27
N VAL A 229 15.55 -6.39 4.94
CA VAL A 229 16.95 -5.93 4.94
C VAL A 229 17.56 -6.05 6.33
N PHE A 230 16.85 -5.63 7.38
CA PHE A 230 17.34 -5.75 8.75
C PHE A 230 17.55 -7.22 9.15
N PHE A 231 16.64 -8.11 8.76
CA PHE A 231 16.76 -9.54 9.01
C PHE A 231 17.95 -10.16 8.27
N LEU A 232 18.17 -9.80 7.00
CA LEU A 232 19.32 -10.22 6.22
C LEU A 232 20.65 -9.73 6.82
N LEU A 233 20.70 -8.47 7.26
CA LEU A 233 21.85 -7.92 7.98
C LEU A 233 22.10 -8.64 9.29
N HIS A 234 21.06 -9.00 10.04
CA HIS A 234 21.18 -9.76 11.28
C HIS A 234 21.72 -11.18 11.03
N LEU A 235 21.23 -11.86 9.98
CA LEU A 235 21.76 -13.16 9.57
C LEU A 235 23.23 -13.07 9.12
N ALA A 236 23.58 -12.03 8.36
CA ALA A 236 24.96 -11.78 7.94
C ALA A 236 25.88 -11.55 9.16
N ALA A 237 25.44 -10.73 10.12
CA ALA A 237 26.17 -10.48 11.36
C ALA A 237 26.34 -11.75 12.21
N GLN A 238 25.33 -12.61 12.30
CA GLN A 238 25.44 -13.91 12.98
C GLN A 238 26.39 -14.88 12.26
N ALA A 239 26.36 -14.90 10.93
CA ALA A 239 27.25 -15.75 10.13
C ALA A 239 28.71 -15.29 10.23
N LEU A 240 28.96 -13.98 10.26
CA LEU A 240 30.28 -13.38 10.45
C LEU A 240 30.77 -13.53 11.90
N GLY A 241 29.89 -13.33 12.89
CA GLY A 241 30.23 -13.46 14.31
C GLY A 241 30.56 -14.90 14.75
N ARG A 242 30.07 -15.92 14.04
CA ARG A 242 30.46 -17.33 14.27
C ARG A 242 31.88 -17.66 13.81
N ARG A 243 32.54 -16.80 13.02
CA ARG A 243 33.90 -17.01 12.50
C ARG A 243 35.02 -16.42 13.36
N THR A 244 34.73 -15.79 14.50
CA THR A 244 35.75 -15.16 15.38
C THR A 244 35.92 -15.82 16.77
N PRO A 245 36.17 -17.15 16.87
CA PRO A 245 36.63 -17.73 18.14
C PRO A 245 38.03 -17.22 18.56
N ARG A 246 38.79 -16.63 17.62
CA ARG A 246 40.14 -16.10 17.84
C ARG A 246 40.13 -14.83 18.74
N ASN A 247 39.12 -13.98 18.61
CA ASN A 247 39.00 -12.75 19.42
C ASN A 247 38.70 -13.04 20.89
N ARG A 248 37.95 -14.10 21.21
CA ARG A 248 37.61 -14.39 22.61
C ARG A 248 38.83 -14.82 23.43
N ARG A 249 39.70 -15.66 22.85
CA ARG A 249 40.97 -16.05 23.50
C ARG A 249 41.95 -14.88 23.63
N GLN A 250 42.01 -14.00 22.63
CA GLN A 250 42.83 -12.78 22.72
C GLN A 250 42.31 -11.81 23.78
N LEU A 251 40.99 -11.61 23.88
CA LEU A 251 40.38 -10.78 24.93
C LEU A 251 40.59 -11.35 26.33
N GLU A 252 40.49 -12.67 26.49
CA GLU A 252 40.78 -13.33 27.77
C GLU A 252 42.26 -13.20 28.16
N MET A 253 43.18 -13.32 27.21
CA MET A 253 44.62 -13.15 27.46
C MET A 253 44.97 -11.69 27.79
N GLY A 254 44.38 -10.73 27.07
CA GLY A 254 44.53 -9.30 27.36
C GLY A 254 44.00 -8.91 28.74
N ALA A 255 42.87 -9.50 29.18
CA ALA A 255 42.35 -9.28 30.53
C ALA A 255 43.28 -9.84 31.62
N ARG A 256 43.94 -10.98 31.38
CA ARG A 256 44.92 -11.55 32.32
C ARG A 256 46.18 -10.70 32.42
N LEU A 257 46.73 -10.26 31.28
CA LEU A 257 47.88 -9.36 31.23
C LEU A 257 47.59 -8.00 31.88
N SER A 258 46.38 -7.45 31.71
CA SER A 258 45.98 -6.21 32.37
C SER A 258 45.97 -6.35 33.89
N LYS A 259 45.47 -7.48 34.42
CA LYS A 259 45.47 -7.76 35.86
C LYS A 259 46.88 -7.94 36.44
N ILE A 260 47.77 -8.59 35.68
CA ILE A 260 49.19 -8.70 36.07
C ILE A 260 49.85 -7.31 36.08
N GLY A 261 49.57 -6.47 35.09
CA GLY A 261 50.08 -5.10 35.02
C GLY A 261 49.65 -4.25 36.21
N GLU A 262 48.39 -4.37 36.63
CA GLU A 262 47.88 -3.68 37.82
C GLU A 262 48.62 -4.12 39.11
N TRP A 263 48.95 -5.41 39.23
CA TRP A 263 49.77 -5.90 40.35
C TRP A 263 51.21 -5.39 40.28
N VAL A 264 51.86 -5.46 39.12
CA VAL A 264 53.24 -4.98 38.93
C VAL A 264 53.36 -3.49 39.24
N MET A 265 52.37 -2.69 38.87
CA MET A 265 52.35 -1.25 39.14
C MET A 265 52.02 -0.88 40.59
N SER A 266 51.36 -1.77 41.35
CA SER A 266 50.96 -1.51 42.74
C SER A 266 51.87 -2.15 43.80
N ALA A 267 52.77 -3.05 43.40
CA ALA A 267 53.72 -3.71 44.29
C ALA A 267 54.91 -2.81 44.68
N ASP A 268 55.44 -3.03 45.89
CA ASP A 268 56.51 -2.22 46.47
C ASP A 268 57.83 -2.44 45.70
N PRO A 269 58.43 -1.38 45.12
CA PRO A 269 59.64 -1.48 44.30
C PRO A 269 60.87 -1.96 45.07
N GLN A 270 60.84 -1.99 46.40
CA GLN A 270 61.96 -2.47 47.22
C GLN A 270 61.91 -3.98 47.50
N GLN A 271 60.87 -4.69 47.06
CA GLN A 271 60.79 -6.15 47.21
C GLN A 271 61.82 -6.87 46.34
N ALA A 272 62.48 -7.87 46.92
CA ALA A 272 63.37 -8.76 46.18
C ALA A 272 62.59 -9.44 45.04
N ASN A 273 63.11 -9.37 43.82
CA ASN A 273 62.57 -9.91 42.55
C ASN A 273 61.53 -9.04 41.81
N GLN A 274 61.14 -7.87 42.32
CA GLN A 274 60.14 -7.02 41.66
C GLN A 274 60.61 -6.50 40.29
N SER A 275 61.90 -6.20 40.13
CA SER A 275 62.50 -5.80 38.86
C SER A 275 62.43 -6.90 37.80
N ASP A 276 62.58 -8.16 38.20
CA ASP A 276 62.56 -9.30 37.29
C ASP A 276 61.15 -9.65 36.83
N VAL A 277 60.17 -9.56 37.75
CA VAL A 277 58.74 -9.75 37.41
C VAL A 277 58.26 -8.64 36.48
N ALA A 278 58.64 -7.38 36.72
CA ALA A 278 58.31 -6.26 35.85
C ALA A 278 58.92 -6.43 34.44
N ARG A 279 60.18 -6.88 34.35
CA ARG A 279 60.84 -7.17 33.07
C ARG A 279 60.13 -8.28 32.30
N GLN A 280 59.79 -9.38 32.96
CA GLN A 280 59.09 -10.51 32.33
C GLN A 280 57.68 -10.11 31.87
N TYR A 281 56.99 -9.25 32.62
CA TYR A 281 55.69 -8.71 32.23
C TYR A 281 55.78 -7.86 30.94
N VAL A 282 56.74 -6.94 30.85
CA VAL A 282 56.92 -6.09 29.66
C VAL A 282 57.23 -6.94 28.42
N LEU A 283 58.05 -7.98 28.55
CA LEU A 283 58.35 -8.91 27.45
C LEU A 283 57.11 -9.69 27.00
N ALA A 284 56.32 -10.22 27.95
CA ALA A 284 55.07 -10.91 27.63
C ALA A 284 54.02 -9.98 26.99
N LEU A 285 53.98 -8.70 27.39
CA LEU A 285 53.09 -7.71 26.79
C LEU A 285 53.50 -7.39 25.35
N GLN A 286 54.79 -7.15 25.09
CA GLN A 286 55.32 -6.88 23.75
C GLN A 286 55.11 -8.07 22.79
N GLU A 287 55.32 -9.30 23.28
CA GLU A 287 55.05 -10.52 22.50
C GLU A 287 53.55 -10.70 22.23
N HIS A 288 52.68 -10.32 23.16
CA HIS A 288 51.23 -10.36 22.95
C HIS A 288 50.77 -9.36 21.88
N GLU A 289 51.29 -8.12 21.92
CA GLU A 289 50.98 -7.07 20.96
C GLU A 289 51.48 -7.41 19.55
N SER A 290 52.60 -8.13 19.43
CA SER A 290 53.10 -8.65 18.14
C SER A 290 52.34 -9.89 17.62
N GLY A 291 51.37 -10.40 18.39
CA GLY A 291 50.50 -11.52 18.00
C GLY A 291 51.06 -12.91 18.30
N ALA A 292 52.13 -13.01 19.11
CA ALA A 292 52.70 -14.29 19.55
C ALA A 292 51.82 -14.97 20.62
N ASN A 293 51.98 -16.29 20.77
CA ASN A 293 51.26 -17.04 21.80
C ASN A 293 52.01 -16.98 23.14
N VAL A 294 51.54 -16.12 24.04
CA VAL A 294 52.18 -15.85 25.34
C VAL A 294 51.59 -16.61 26.53
N GLU A 295 50.73 -17.60 26.28
CA GLU A 295 49.97 -18.30 27.32
C GLU A 295 50.86 -18.94 28.41
N ARG A 296 52.02 -19.50 28.02
CA ARG A 296 52.98 -20.07 28.97
C ARG A 296 53.64 -19.01 29.84
N GLN A 297 54.06 -17.88 29.25
CA GLN A 297 54.73 -16.78 29.97
C GLN A 297 53.76 -16.07 30.93
N VAL A 298 52.52 -15.87 30.50
CA VAL A 298 51.45 -15.33 31.38
C VAL A 298 51.17 -16.28 32.54
N GLY A 299 51.12 -17.60 32.29
CA GLY A 299 50.94 -18.60 33.34
C GLY A 299 52.10 -18.69 34.34
N GLU A 300 53.33 -18.43 33.90
CA GLU A 300 54.51 -18.34 34.76
C GLU A 300 54.50 -17.05 35.61
N LEU A 301 54.14 -15.91 35.00
CA LEU A 301 53.96 -14.64 35.70
C LEU A 301 52.86 -14.73 36.79
N GLU A 302 51.72 -15.35 36.49
CA GLU A 302 50.65 -15.55 37.47
C GLU A 302 51.10 -16.41 38.67
N ARG A 303 52.09 -17.30 38.48
CA ARG A 303 52.65 -18.12 39.58
C ARG A 303 53.68 -17.37 40.41
N LEU A 304 54.43 -16.44 39.82
CA LEU A 304 55.39 -15.60 40.54
C LEU A 304 54.72 -14.53 41.41
N ILE A 305 53.49 -14.17 41.06
CA ILE A 305 52.68 -13.12 41.72
C ILE A 305 51.80 -13.67 42.85
N ARG A 306 51.57 -14.99 42.89
CA ARG A 306 50.81 -15.68 43.96
C ARG A 306 51.71 -16.15 45.08
#